data_AF-A0A7R9T095-F1
#
_entry.id   AF-A0A7R9T095-F1
#
_cell.length_a   1.000
_cell.length_b   1.000
_cell.length_c   1.000
_cell.angle_alpha   90.00
_cell.angle_beta   90.00
_cell.angle_gamma   90.00
#
_symmetry.space_group_name_H-M   'P 1'
#
loop_
_entity.id
_entity.type
_entity.pdbx_description
1 polymer ?
#
loop_
_entity_poly.entity_id
_entity_poly.type
_entity_poly.pdbx_seq_one_letter_code
_entity_poly.pdbx_strand_id
1 'polypeptide(L)'
;MTDVVQDENLKVFSSRDVSLDFNVHVKALYGKLPRSRVGTVESEILVSARLLSNEEPLTNEVSTTMVVHADGMAEWKEKLRFPIKVRDLPRETSLEFRILSARKLPNTVLGYSRVDIFGDDDRLLQGLRCL
;
A
#
# COMPACT_ATOMS: atom_id res chain seq x y z
N MET A 1 30.38 11.88 -9.28
CA MET A 1 30.82 10.54 -9.70
C MET A 1 30.16 9.59 -8.72
N THR A 2 28.99 9.07 -9.07
CA THR A 2 28.14 8.31 -8.15
C THR A 2 28.31 6.85 -8.51
N ASP A 3 29.04 6.12 -7.66
CA ASP A 3 29.22 4.69 -7.80
C ASP A 3 27.86 3.99 -7.67
N VAL A 4 27.42 3.43 -8.78
CA VAL A 4 26.32 2.47 -8.79
C VAL A 4 26.91 1.18 -8.22
N VAL A 5 26.62 0.90 -6.95
CA VAL A 5 26.87 -0.43 -6.38
C VAL A 5 25.94 -1.40 -7.11
N GLN A 6 26.48 -2.04 -8.15
CA GLN A 6 25.85 -3.15 -8.82
C GLN A 6 25.94 -4.34 -7.87
N ASP A 7 24.87 -4.60 -7.14
CA ASP A 7 24.74 -5.78 -6.30
C ASP A 7 24.64 -7.02 -7.21
N GLU A 8 25.75 -7.75 -7.36
CA GLU A 8 25.93 -8.87 -8.30
C GLU A 8 25.01 -10.08 -8.02
N ASN A 9 24.20 -10.04 -6.95
CA ASN A 9 23.23 -11.10 -6.62
C ASN A 9 21.79 -10.82 -7.05
N LEU A 10 21.51 -9.69 -7.70
CA LEU A 10 20.16 -9.37 -8.16
C LEU A 10 19.82 -10.09 -9.48
N LYS A 11 19.15 -11.24 -9.37
CA LYS A 11 18.51 -11.88 -10.54
C LYS A 11 17.30 -11.05 -10.97
N VAL A 12 17.37 -10.51 -12.19
CA VAL A 12 16.24 -9.84 -12.84
C VAL A 12 15.37 -10.90 -13.51
N PHE A 13 14.07 -10.88 -13.22
CA PHE A 13 13.09 -11.77 -13.83
C PHE A 13 12.09 -10.97 -14.65
N SER A 14 11.71 -11.48 -15.82
CA SER A 14 10.54 -10.98 -16.54
C SER A 14 9.29 -11.22 -15.69
N SER A 15 8.40 -10.23 -15.59
CA SER A 15 7.15 -10.38 -14.81
C SER A 15 6.35 -11.61 -15.25
N ARG A 16 6.39 -11.96 -16.54
CA ARG A 16 5.72 -13.13 -17.15
C ARG A 16 6.13 -14.46 -16.51
N ASP A 17 7.36 -14.54 -15.99
CA ASP A 17 7.92 -15.75 -15.40
C ASP A 17 7.68 -15.83 -13.89
N VAL A 18 7.06 -14.81 -13.28
CA VAL A 18 6.84 -14.72 -11.83
C VAL A 18 5.42 -15.15 -11.46
N SER A 19 5.30 -16.37 -10.91
CA SER A 19 4.02 -16.95 -10.44
C SER A 19 3.71 -16.66 -8.95
N LEU A 20 4.20 -15.52 -8.44
CA LEU A 20 4.00 -15.09 -7.06
C LEU A 20 2.78 -14.19 -6.94
N ASP A 21 2.08 -14.24 -5.80
CA ASP A 21 0.98 -13.32 -5.49
C ASP A 21 1.53 -11.93 -5.17
N PHE A 22 0.87 -10.89 -5.69
CA PHE A 22 1.19 -9.51 -5.30
C PHE A 22 0.81 -9.27 -3.84
N ASN A 23 1.73 -8.69 -3.07
CA ASN A 23 1.52 -8.43 -1.65
C ASN A 23 2.28 -7.19 -1.19
N VAL A 24 1.72 -6.49 -0.21
CA VAL A 24 2.35 -5.33 0.43
C VAL A 24 2.32 -5.47 1.94
N HIS A 25 3.34 -4.90 2.59
CA HIS A 25 3.42 -4.87 4.05
C HIS A 25 3.12 -3.45 4.52
N VAL A 26 1.99 -3.27 5.20
CA VAL A 26 1.61 -2.01 5.83
C VAL A 26 2.27 -1.98 7.20
N LYS A 27 3.32 -1.16 7.33
CA LYS A 27 4.08 -1.04 8.58
C LYS A 27 3.38 -0.13 9.58
N ALA A 28 3.27 1.15 9.22
CA ALA A 28 2.78 2.18 10.11
C ALA A 28 2.27 3.39 9.33
N LEU A 29 1.47 4.21 10.00
CA LEU A 29 1.10 5.57 9.61
C LEU A 29 1.72 6.54 10.61
N TYR A 30 2.31 7.62 10.10
CA TYR A 30 2.86 8.70 10.91
C TYR A 30 2.18 10.03 10.56
N GLY A 31 2.13 10.93 11.54
CA GLY A 31 1.57 12.26 11.39
C GLY A 31 0.17 12.41 11.99
N LYS A 32 -0.36 13.63 11.87
CA LYS A 32 -1.66 13.99 12.44
C LYS A 32 -2.78 13.68 11.45
N LEU A 33 -3.82 13.00 11.93
CA LEU A 33 -5.03 12.81 11.13
C LEU A 33 -5.89 14.09 11.15
N PRO A 34 -6.58 14.40 10.04
CA PRO A 34 -7.56 15.47 10.05
C PRO A 34 -8.61 15.19 11.14
N ARG A 35 -8.73 16.12 12.10
CA ARG A 35 -9.68 16.06 13.22
C ARG A 35 -9.37 15.07 14.35
N SER A 36 -8.14 14.55 14.52
CA SER A 36 -7.83 13.81 15.77
C SER A 36 -7.76 14.78 16.96
N ARG A 37 -8.86 14.89 17.71
CA ARG A 37 -8.82 15.49 19.04
C ARG A 37 -8.26 14.45 19.99
N VAL A 38 -7.09 14.73 20.55
CA VAL A 38 -6.41 13.89 21.54
C VAL A 38 -7.41 13.44 22.62
N GLY A 39 -7.56 12.12 22.81
CA GLY A 39 -8.38 11.53 23.86
C GLY A 39 -9.78 11.03 23.46
N THR A 40 -10.15 11.00 22.18
CA THR A 40 -11.43 10.42 21.74
C THR A 40 -11.25 9.16 20.87
N VAL A 41 -12.27 8.30 20.85
CA VAL A 41 -12.38 7.05 20.04
C VAL A 41 -12.31 7.32 18.51
N GLU A 42 -12.07 8.57 18.09
CA GLU A 42 -11.83 9.02 16.70
C GLU A 42 -10.50 8.53 16.12
N SER A 43 -9.78 7.77 16.93
CA SER A 43 -8.43 7.27 16.70
C SER A 43 -8.45 5.90 16.02
N GLU A 44 -9.56 5.17 15.99
CA GLU A 44 -9.61 3.85 15.35
C GLU A 44 -9.65 3.96 13.82
N ILE A 45 -8.61 3.43 13.18
CA ILE A 45 -8.40 3.49 11.74
C ILE A 45 -7.98 2.14 11.18
N LEU A 46 -8.18 1.99 9.87
CA LEU A 46 -7.65 0.88 9.09
C LEU A 46 -7.14 1.37 7.74
N VAL A 47 -6.28 0.58 7.10
CA VAL A 47 -5.78 0.86 5.74
C VAL A 47 -6.56 0.05 4.73
N SER A 48 -7.29 0.81 3.93
CA SER A 48 -7.86 0.55 2.61
C SER A 48 -6.84 0.26 1.51
N ALA A 49 -6.77 -0.87 0.79
CA ALA A 49 -5.87 -1.00 -0.35
C ALA A 49 -6.49 -1.72 -1.57
N ARG A 50 -6.30 -1.16 -2.77
CA ARG A 50 -6.79 -1.75 -4.03
C ARG A 50 -5.82 -1.54 -5.19
N LEU A 51 -5.80 -2.50 -6.10
CA LEU A 51 -5.06 -2.40 -7.37
C LEU A 51 -5.99 -1.91 -8.47
N LEU A 52 -5.50 -0.96 -9.28
CA LEU A 52 -6.25 -0.32 -10.36
C LEU A 52 -5.44 -0.38 -11.65
N SER A 53 -6.10 -0.63 -12.78
CA SER A 53 -5.56 -0.46 -14.13
C SER A 53 -6.49 0.44 -14.91
N ASN A 54 -6.01 1.58 -15.40
CA ASN A 54 -6.84 2.58 -16.08
C ASN A 54 -8.13 2.96 -15.29
N GLU A 55 -8.00 3.20 -13.98
CA GLU A 55 -9.10 3.45 -13.03
C GLU A 55 -10.04 2.28 -12.72
N GLU A 56 -9.87 1.13 -13.37
CA GLU A 56 -10.67 -0.06 -13.10
C GLU A 56 -10.03 -0.96 -12.04
N PRO A 57 -10.78 -1.42 -11.01
CA PRO A 57 -10.27 -2.35 -10.01
C PRO A 57 -9.87 -3.68 -10.63
N LEU A 58 -8.63 -4.11 -10.41
CA LEU A 58 -8.15 -5.44 -10.83
C LEU A 58 -8.61 -6.56 -9.88
N THR A 59 -8.79 -6.23 -8.60
CA THR A 59 -9.24 -7.15 -7.56
C THR A 59 -10.18 -6.42 -6.59
N ASN A 60 -10.82 -7.18 -5.72
CA ASN A 60 -11.46 -6.61 -4.54
C ASN A 60 -10.44 -5.85 -3.68
N GLU A 61 -10.94 -4.86 -2.96
CA GLU A 61 -10.18 -4.13 -1.94
C GLU A 61 -9.81 -5.07 -0.79
N VAL A 62 -8.60 -4.90 -0.25
CA VAL A 62 -8.08 -5.64 0.90
C VAL A 62 -7.73 -4.65 2.01
N SER A 63 -8.10 -5.00 3.24
CA SER A 63 -7.96 -4.10 4.39
C SER A 63 -7.09 -4.71 5.46
N THR A 64 -6.38 -3.86 6.21
CA THR A 64 -5.76 -4.28 7.47
C THR A 64 -6.81 -4.48 8.56
N THR A 65 -6.39 -5.01 9.72
CA THR A 65 -7.18 -4.87 10.93
C THR A 65 -7.29 -3.40 11.37
N MET A 66 -8.26 -3.14 12.24
CA MET A 66 -8.45 -1.84 12.87
C MET A 66 -7.45 -1.66 14.01
N VAL A 67 -6.81 -0.50 14.07
CA VAL A 67 -5.87 -0.12 15.14
C VAL A 67 -6.12 1.29 15.61
N VAL A 68 -5.62 1.62 16.80
CA VAL A 68 -5.70 2.96 17.36
C VAL A 68 -4.55 3.83 16.84
N HIS A 69 -4.87 5.00 16.32
CA HIS A 69 -3.95 6.09 16.03
C HIS A 69 -3.81 6.99 17.26
N ALA A 70 -2.68 6.86 17.95
CA ALA A 70 -2.38 7.63 19.15
C ALA A 70 -1.06 8.39 18.95
N ASP A 71 -0.98 9.60 19.49
CA ASP A 71 0.24 10.41 19.50
C ASP A 71 0.90 10.60 18.12
N GLY A 72 0.07 10.62 17.06
CA GLY A 72 0.53 10.79 15.69
C GLY A 72 1.06 9.53 15.02
N MET A 73 0.75 8.35 15.55
CA MET A 73 1.24 7.07 15.04
C MET A 73 0.19 5.95 15.10
N ALA A 74 0.22 5.06 14.12
CA ALA A 74 -0.49 3.77 14.14
C ALA A 74 0.41 2.70 13.53
N GLU A 75 0.50 1.51 14.14
CA GLU A 75 1.28 0.38 13.62
C GLU A 75 0.37 -0.81 13.32
N TRP A 76 0.61 -1.47 12.17
CA TRP A 76 -0.05 -2.73 11.81
C TRP A 76 0.93 -3.89 11.72
N LYS A 77 2.06 -3.68 11.01
CA LYS A 77 3.00 -4.76 10.62
C LYS A 77 2.27 -5.90 9.90
N GLU A 78 1.25 -5.57 9.11
CA GLU A 78 0.38 -6.52 8.43
C GLU A 78 0.75 -6.70 6.97
N LYS A 79 0.55 -7.92 6.46
CA LYS A 79 0.75 -8.29 5.06
C LYS A 79 -0.60 -8.38 4.34
N LEU A 80 -0.88 -7.43 3.46
CA LEU A 80 -2.04 -7.48 2.58
C LEU A 80 -1.71 -8.31 1.34
N ARG A 81 -2.57 -9.29 1.04
CA ARG A 81 -2.40 -10.22 -0.10
C ARG A 81 -3.49 -9.95 -1.13
N PHE A 82 -3.08 -9.65 -2.35
CA PHE A 82 -4.01 -9.44 -3.44
C PHE A 82 -4.15 -10.75 -4.22
N PRO A 83 -5.39 -11.16 -4.58
CA PRO A 83 -5.62 -12.41 -5.31
C PRO A 83 -5.28 -12.25 -6.81
N ILE A 84 -4.07 -11.81 -7.12
CA ILE A 84 -3.53 -11.61 -8.47
C ILE A 84 -2.04 -11.97 -8.50
N LYS A 85 -1.61 -12.61 -9.57
CA LYS A 85 -0.19 -12.94 -9.78
C LYS A 85 0.55 -11.76 -10.38
N VAL A 86 1.83 -11.63 -10.06
CA VAL A 86 2.69 -10.58 -10.63
C VAL A 86 2.70 -10.60 -12.16
N ARG A 87 2.73 -11.80 -12.78
CA ARG A 87 2.67 -11.96 -14.24
C ARG A 87 1.39 -11.44 -14.90
N ASP A 88 0.31 -11.32 -14.13
CA ASP A 88 -1.02 -10.93 -14.61
C ASP A 88 -1.27 -9.42 -14.42
N LEU A 89 -0.30 -8.66 -13.88
CA LEU A 89 -0.41 -7.22 -13.65
C LEU A 89 -0.13 -6.43 -14.94
N PRO A 90 -1.07 -5.60 -15.40
CA PRO A 90 -0.83 -4.62 -16.46
C PRO A 90 0.26 -3.61 -16.08
N ARG A 91 0.92 -3.02 -17.08
CA ARG A 91 2.04 -2.08 -16.87
C ARG A 91 1.59 -0.77 -16.20
N GLU A 92 0.38 -0.34 -16.50
CA GLU A 92 -0.31 0.83 -15.96
C GLU A 92 -0.91 0.60 -14.57
N THR A 93 -0.62 -0.54 -13.93
CA THR A 93 -1.17 -0.84 -12.63
C THR A 93 -0.70 0.19 -11.60
N SER A 94 -1.64 0.67 -10.81
CA SER A 94 -1.40 1.52 -9.66
C SER A 94 -2.00 0.89 -8.41
N LEU A 95 -1.34 1.13 -7.28
CA LEU A 95 -1.79 0.72 -5.96
C LEU A 95 -2.31 1.95 -5.23
N GLU A 96 -3.58 1.89 -4.83
CA GLU A 96 -4.24 2.93 -4.07
C GLU A 96 -4.35 2.51 -2.61
N PHE A 97 -4.03 3.45 -1.72
CA PHE A 97 -4.22 3.33 -0.28
C PHE A 97 -5.20 4.40 0.22
N ARG A 98 -6.10 3.98 1.12
CA ARG A 98 -7.02 4.87 1.83
C ARG A 98 -6.88 4.65 3.32
N ILE A 99 -6.72 5.71 4.09
CA ILE A 99 -6.86 5.64 5.54
C ILE A 99 -8.33 5.87 5.87
N LEU A 100 -8.96 4.89 6.52
CA LEU A 100 -10.39 4.90 6.81
C LEU A 100 -10.63 5.02 8.32
N SER A 101 -11.56 5.87 8.72
CA SER A 101 -12.11 5.85 10.08
C SER A 101 -13.05 4.66 10.23
N ALA A 102 -12.85 3.84 11.26
CA ALA A 102 -13.67 2.66 11.53
C ALA A 102 -14.97 2.97 12.30
N ARG A 103 -15.20 4.24 12.66
CA ARG A 103 -16.32 4.64 13.55
C ARG A 103 -17.68 4.78 12.88
N LYS A 104 -17.73 5.02 11.58
CA LYS A 104 -18.98 5.29 10.85
C LYS A 104 -19.08 4.38 9.66
N LEU A 105 -20.29 3.90 9.38
CA LEU A 105 -20.62 3.24 8.13
C LEU A 105 -21.49 4.18 7.28
N PRO A 106 -21.13 4.47 6.02
CA PRO A 106 -19.88 4.07 5.38
C PRO A 106 -18.64 4.73 6.00
N ASN A 107 -17.50 4.03 5.94
CA ASN A 107 -16.23 4.53 6.48
C ASN A 107 -15.86 5.88 5.87
N THR A 108 -15.39 6.80 6.71
CA THR A 108 -14.91 8.11 6.25
C THR A 108 -13.44 8.03 5.85
N VAL A 109 -13.09 8.53 4.67
CA VAL A 109 -11.69 8.63 4.22
C VAL A 109 -11.00 9.78 4.94
N LEU A 110 -9.89 9.48 5.62
CA LEU A 110 -9.05 10.41 6.37
C LEU A 110 -7.76 10.78 5.63
N GLY A 111 -7.32 9.90 4.73
CA GLY A 111 -6.10 10.07 3.95
C GLY A 111 -6.14 9.22 2.70
N TYR A 112 -5.39 9.64 1.69
CA TYR A 112 -5.35 9.01 0.38
C TYR A 112 -3.92 9.05 -0.16
N SER A 113 -3.48 7.95 -0.75
CA SER A 113 -2.26 7.92 -1.53
C SER A 113 -2.42 6.93 -2.68
N ARG A 114 -1.71 7.19 -3.79
CA ARG A 114 -1.68 6.33 -4.95
C ARG A 114 -0.28 6.31 -5.52
N VAL A 115 0.17 5.13 -5.93
CA VAL A 115 1.51 4.93 -6.49
C VAL A 115 1.44 3.94 -7.65
N ASP A 116 2.14 4.21 -8.73
CA ASP A 116 2.32 3.26 -9.82
C ASP A 116 3.25 2.14 -9.37
N ILE A 117 2.84 0.88 -9.52
CA ILE A 117 3.63 -0.24 -9.00
C ILE A 117 4.79 -0.60 -9.93
N PHE A 118 4.81 -0.09 -11.16
CA PHE A 118 5.93 -0.21 -12.09
C PHE A 118 6.56 1.18 -12.26
N GLY A 119 7.84 1.32 -11.90
CA GLY A 119 8.58 2.57 -12.05
C GLY A 119 8.85 2.93 -13.52
N ASP A 120 9.46 4.09 -13.75
CA ASP A 120 9.79 4.57 -15.11
C ASP A 120 10.74 3.63 -15.89
N ASP A 121 11.47 2.77 -15.16
CA ASP A 121 12.37 1.75 -15.70
C ASP A 121 11.68 0.40 -15.97
N ASP A 122 10.35 0.38 -15.97
CA ASP A 122 9.50 -0.80 -16.13
C ASP A 122 9.70 -1.88 -15.05
N ARG A 123 10.38 -1.54 -13.94
CA ARG A 123 10.58 -2.48 -12.84
C ARG A 123 9.45 -2.38 -11.83
N LEU A 124 8.99 -3.53 -11.37
CA LEU A 124 8.08 -3.62 -10.23
C LEU A 124 8.75 -2.98 -9.01
N LEU A 125 8.04 -2.06 -8.35
CA LEU A 125 8.49 -1.43 -7.11
C LEU A 125 8.70 -2.49 -6.04
N GLN A 126 9.88 -2.44 -5.42
CA GLN A 126 10.29 -3.35 -4.35
C GLN A 126 10.88 -2.57 -3.19
N GLY A 127 10.85 -3.19 -2.01
CA GLY A 127 11.46 -2.65 -0.79
C GLY A 127 10.56 -1.73 0.01
N LEU A 128 11.17 -0.99 0.93
CA LEU A 128 10.48 -0.07 1.83
C LEU A 128 10.18 1.25 1.11
N ARG A 129 8.97 1.77 1.33
CA ARG A 129 8.51 3.06 0.81
C ARG A 129 7.79 3.84 1.90
N CYS A 130 7.97 5.16 1.88
CA CYS A 130 7.12 6.13 2.54
C CYS A 130 6.35 6.86 1.44
N LEU A 131 5.04 6.99 1.60
CA LEU A 131 4.14 7.61 0.64
C LEU A 131 3.57 8.92 1.21
#